data_AF-A0A2K1J591-F1
#
_entry.id   AF-A0A2K1J591-F1
#
_cell.length_a   1.000
_cell.length_b   1.000
_cell.length_c   1.000
_cell.angle_alpha   90.00
_cell.angle_beta   90.00
_cell.angle_gamma   90.00
#
_symmetry.space_group_name_H-M   'P 1'
#
loop_
_entity.id
_entity.type
_entity.pdbx_description
1 polymer ?
#
loop_
_entity_poly.entity_id
_entity_poly.type
_entity_poly.pdbx_seq_one_letter_code
_entity_poly.pdbx_strand_id
1 'polypeptide(L)'
;MKLFVEVELSSDEIPLATELFRTLRALTEHVKIRDVGKLFQSLIWRLEDGTQLDRVSNEVATLLTDSPEMAMQTLEEFQGAFVAVVFNHDLVLRQKSVVPFMYLLPRLPDHAKSRMRDFLIPKVLKHLTVKRPVEASRMEFFAHAEAFAALVNLEFVSINGAITTIITLLRKPETRCAAVTMLGKTVELCLQQLTEKCNSKTLQELNTALQSVTEDAFQYDINYIEESMSWSRPLHGMGGLHDLPSSGSLSTHGDLNKGLTMDSSSTSSAEDVHHELEGGRVHSNKMEVYSGHALESYSGHSHTMTAMSFEGKLWVRQQPDVTTTLYPSVCSIRLWIEEGNSCK
;
A
#
# COMPACT_ATOMS: atom_id res chain seq x y z
N MET A 1 41.09 14.16 -0.10
CA MET A 1 41.15 13.09 -1.13
C MET A 1 39.72 12.56 -1.29
N LYS A 2 39.22 12.15 -2.47
CA LYS A 2 37.82 11.63 -2.57
C LYS A 2 37.83 10.10 -2.51
N LEU A 3 37.16 9.55 -1.50
CA LEU A 3 36.99 8.11 -1.30
C LEU A 3 35.55 7.71 -1.66
N PHE A 4 35.43 6.70 -2.50
CA PHE A 4 34.15 6.11 -2.91
C PHE A 4 33.99 4.76 -2.24
N VAL A 5 32.88 4.57 -1.52
CA VAL A 5 32.53 3.30 -0.89
C VAL A 5 31.17 2.89 -1.43
N GLU A 6 31.14 1.80 -2.20
CA GLU A 6 29.91 1.18 -2.67
C GLU A 6 29.63 0.00 -1.74
N VAL A 7 28.43 0.00 -1.14
CA VAL A 7 28.01 -1.04 -0.21
C VAL A 7 26.73 -1.65 -0.77
N GLU A 8 26.85 -2.87 -1.27
CA GLU A 8 25.69 -3.68 -1.62
C GLU A 8 25.12 -4.27 -0.33
N LEU A 9 23.83 -4.09 -0.12
CA LEU A 9 23.16 -4.48 1.11
C LEU A 9 21.93 -5.29 0.73
N SER A 10 21.87 -6.51 1.24
CA SER A 10 20.63 -7.27 1.26
C SER A 10 19.61 -6.62 2.21
N SER A 11 18.33 -6.97 2.05
CA SER A 11 17.25 -6.33 2.80
C SER A 11 17.37 -6.53 4.32
N ASP A 12 17.99 -7.62 4.75
CA ASP A 12 18.29 -7.96 6.15
C ASP A 12 19.50 -7.21 6.71
N GLU A 13 20.39 -6.69 5.86
CA GLU A 13 21.57 -5.90 6.25
C GLU A 13 21.28 -4.40 6.40
N ILE A 14 20.07 -3.95 6.04
CA ILE A 14 19.68 -2.54 6.12
C ILE A 14 19.81 -1.94 7.53
N PRO A 15 19.48 -2.65 8.63
CA PRO A 15 19.74 -2.10 9.96
C PRO A 15 21.24 -1.93 10.25
N LEU A 16 22.10 -2.78 9.69
CA LEU A 16 23.55 -2.63 9.78
C LEU A 16 24.01 -1.43 8.96
N ALA A 17 23.34 -1.16 7.83
CA ALA A 17 23.59 0.03 7.02
C ALA A 17 23.34 1.33 7.80
N THR A 18 22.24 1.40 8.56
CA THR A 18 21.93 2.57 9.40
C THR A 18 23.03 2.82 10.44
N GLU A 19 23.55 1.75 11.07
CA GLU A 19 24.66 1.85 12.03
C GLU A 19 26.00 2.19 11.37
N LEU A 20 26.24 1.65 10.16
CA LEU A 20 27.39 2.00 9.33
C LEU A 20 27.35 3.48 8.96
N PHE A 21 26.20 4.01 8.53
CA PHE A 21 26.06 5.43 8.20
C PHE A 21 26.27 6.32 9.41
N ARG A 22 25.74 5.92 10.58
CA ARG A 22 25.99 6.63 11.84
C ARG A 22 27.48 6.66 12.17
N THR A 23 28.16 5.53 12.04
CA THR A 23 29.61 5.41 12.31
C THR A 23 30.41 6.26 11.34
N LEU A 24 30.10 6.18 10.04
CA LEU A 24 30.78 6.97 9.01
C LEU A 24 30.58 8.48 9.22
N ARG A 25 29.36 8.91 9.58
CA ARG A 25 29.06 10.32 9.91
C ARG A 25 29.79 10.79 11.16
N ALA A 26 29.99 9.92 12.16
CA ALA A 26 30.80 10.24 13.32
C ALA A 26 32.29 10.42 12.98
N LEU A 27 32.76 9.75 11.93
CA LEU A 27 34.15 9.86 11.46
C LEU A 27 34.37 11.08 10.55
N THR A 28 33.34 11.53 9.82
CA THR A 28 33.44 12.70 8.95
C THR A 28 32.08 13.32 8.67
N GLU A 29 31.99 14.66 8.71
CA GLU A 29 30.77 15.43 8.41
C GLU A 29 30.38 15.35 6.92
N HIS A 30 31.26 14.83 6.07
CA HIS A 30 31.08 14.87 4.62
C HIS A 30 30.47 13.61 4.01
N VAL A 31 29.88 12.72 4.81
CA VAL A 31 29.19 11.51 4.32
C VAL A 31 27.82 11.87 3.73
N LYS A 32 27.70 11.75 2.41
CA LYS A 32 26.44 11.85 1.68
C LYS A 32 26.00 10.45 1.24
N ILE A 33 24.77 10.07 1.59
CA ILE A 33 24.16 8.80 1.15
C ILE A 33 23.48 9.08 -0.20
N ARG A 34 23.86 8.36 -1.26
CA ARG A 34 23.06 8.28 -2.49
C ARG A 34 21.96 7.24 -2.28
N ASP A 35 20.78 7.50 -2.87
CA ASP A 35 19.61 6.63 -2.81
C ASP A 35 18.93 6.53 -1.42
N VAL A 36 18.96 7.61 -0.63
CA VAL A 36 18.21 7.69 0.66
C VAL A 36 16.73 7.35 0.50
N GLY A 37 16.11 7.71 -0.64
CA GLY A 37 14.74 7.30 -0.95
C GLY A 37 14.54 5.77 -0.98
N LYS A 38 15.50 4.98 -1.50
CA LYS A 38 15.41 3.51 -1.49
C LYS A 38 15.54 2.94 -0.08
N LEU A 39 16.43 3.52 0.73
CA LEU A 39 16.56 3.17 2.14
C LEU A 39 15.22 3.40 2.87
N PHE A 40 14.61 4.57 2.70
CA PHE A 40 13.29 4.84 3.27
C PHE A 40 12.23 3.86 2.78
N GLN A 41 12.17 3.56 1.48
CA GLN A 41 11.21 2.58 0.96
C GLN A 41 11.36 1.22 1.65
N SER A 42 12.59 0.73 1.79
CA SER A 42 12.82 -0.55 2.43
C SER A 42 12.50 -0.54 3.93
N LEU A 43 12.74 0.57 4.62
CA LEU A 43 12.34 0.73 6.02
C LEU A 43 10.81 0.73 6.15
N ILE A 44 10.11 1.45 5.27
CA ILE A 44 8.65 1.56 5.31
C ILE A 44 8.00 0.21 4.95
N TRP A 45 8.54 -0.55 3.99
CA TRP A 45 8.05 -1.90 3.67
C TRP A 45 8.04 -2.86 4.85
N ARG A 46 8.98 -2.71 5.80
CA ARG A 46 9.01 -3.53 7.03
C ARG A 46 7.80 -3.31 7.93
N LEU A 47 7.05 -2.21 7.76
CA LEU A 47 5.82 -1.93 8.50
C LEU A 47 4.63 -2.79 8.05
N GLU A 48 4.77 -3.62 7.01
CA GLU A 48 3.82 -4.71 6.80
C GLU A 48 3.73 -5.62 8.05
N ASP A 49 4.86 -5.77 8.76
CA ASP A 49 4.90 -6.33 10.11
C ASP A 49 4.77 -5.21 11.15
N GLY A 50 3.58 -5.09 11.75
CA GLY A 50 3.28 -4.07 12.76
C GLY A 50 4.19 -4.10 13.99
N THR A 51 4.87 -5.23 14.27
CA THR A 51 5.83 -5.32 15.39
C THR A 51 7.11 -4.51 15.13
N GLN A 52 7.38 -4.13 13.88
CA GLN A 52 8.55 -3.34 13.49
C GLN A 52 8.35 -1.83 13.70
N LEU A 53 7.15 -1.36 14.06
CA LEU A 53 6.81 0.07 14.08
C LEU A 53 7.78 0.91 14.90
N ASP A 54 8.08 0.51 16.14
CA ASP A 54 8.96 1.26 17.02
C ASP A 54 10.37 1.36 16.43
N ARG A 55 10.91 0.23 15.95
CA ARG A 55 12.24 0.16 15.35
C ARG A 55 12.34 1.01 14.08
N VAL A 56 11.42 0.83 13.14
CA VAL A 56 11.39 1.60 11.88
C VAL A 56 11.21 3.08 12.16
N SER A 57 10.34 3.46 13.10
CA SER A 57 10.13 4.87 13.44
C SER A 57 11.39 5.54 13.99
N ASN A 58 12.18 4.82 14.81
CA ASN A 58 13.45 5.32 15.33
C ASN A 58 14.52 5.45 14.23
N GLU A 59 14.61 4.47 13.33
CA GLU A 59 15.54 4.50 12.19
C GLU A 59 15.19 5.66 11.23
N VAL A 60 13.90 5.85 10.91
CA VAL A 60 13.42 6.97 10.08
C VAL A 60 13.65 8.32 10.78
N ALA A 61 13.35 8.44 12.07
CA ALA A 61 13.55 9.67 12.81
C ALA A 61 15.03 10.09 12.82
N THR A 62 15.93 9.12 13.06
CA THR A 62 17.38 9.34 13.00
C THR A 62 17.80 9.88 11.64
N LEU A 63 17.38 9.23 10.55
CA LEU A 63 17.71 9.67 9.19
C LEU A 63 17.21 11.08 8.87
N LEU A 64 16.03 11.46 9.39
CA LEU A 64 15.45 12.80 9.20
C LEU A 64 16.17 13.88 10.03
N THR A 65 16.81 13.53 11.16
CA THR A 65 17.46 14.49 12.07
C THR A 65 18.98 14.62 11.87
N ASP A 66 19.64 13.59 11.34
CA ASP A 66 21.10 13.49 11.29
C ASP A 66 21.81 14.50 10.38
N SER A 67 21.10 15.22 9.51
CA SER A 67 21.73 16.13 8.54
C SER A 67 20.91 17.42 8.37
N PRO A 68 21.06 18.40 9.28
CA PRO A 68 20.30 19.65 9.26
C PRO A 68 20.43 20.42 7.94
N GLU A 69 21.61 20.41 7.33
CA GLU A 69 21.88 21.10 6.06
C GLU A 69 21.06 20.51 4.89
N MET A 70 20.81 19.19 4.92
CA MET A 70 20.09 18.45 3.89
C MET A 70 18.67 18.07 4.35
N ALA A 71 18.18 18.63 5.45
CA ALA A 71 16.94 18.18 6.09
C ALA A 71 15.72 18.27 5.15
N MET A 72 15.65 19.32 4.33
CA MET A 72 14.56 19.47 3.34
C MET A 72 14.63 18.42 2.24
N GLN A 73 15.80 18.19 1.65
CA GLN A 73 15.97 17.19 0.59
C GLN A 73 15.71 15.77 1.12
N THR A 74 16.22 15.44 2.30
CA THR A 74 15.97 14.14 2.95
C THR A 74 14.49 13.94 3.24
N LEU A 75 13.76 14.99 3.64
CA LEU A 75 12.32 14.93 3.84
C LEU A 75 11.54 14.73 2.54
N GLU A 76 11.96 15.36 1.44
CA GLU A 76 11.36 15.15 0.12
C GLU A 76 11.58 13.71 -0.38
N GLU A 77 12.77 13.16 -0.17
CA GLU A 77 13.08 11.74 -0.45
C GLU A 77 12.20 10.81 0.40
N PHE A 78 12.01 11.11 1.68
CA PHE A 78 11.09 10.38 2.55
C PHE A 78 9.63 10.46 2.05
N GLN A 79 9.17 11.64 1.67
CA GLN A 79 7.82 11.84 1.12
C GLN A 79 7.59 11.01 -0.14
N GLY A 80 8.56 11.01 -1.05
CA GLY A 80 8.55 10.20 -2.27
C GLY A 80 8.50 8.71 -1.95
N ALA A 81 9.37 8.25 -1.06
CA ALA A 81 9.42 6.86 -0.60
C ALA A 81 8.11 6.41 0.06
N PHE A 82 7.56 7.22 0.95
CA PHE A 82 6.33 6.92 1.67
C PHE A 82 5.15 6.74 0.72
N VAL A 83 4.97 7.65 -0.24
CA VAL A 83 3.92 7.55 -1.26
C VAL A 83 4.12 6.30 -2.13
N ALA A 84 5.36 6.02 -2.53
CA ALA A 84 5.67 4.88 -3.39
C ALA A 84 5.32 3.53 -2.73
N VAL A 85 5.46 3.43 -1.40
CA VAL A 85 5.06 2.24 -0.64
C VAL A 85 3.57 2.23 -0.37
N VAL A 86 3.02 3.29 0.24
CA VAL A 86 1.62 3.34 0.69
C VAL A 86 0.62 3.22 -0.46
N PHE A 87 0.91 3.81 -1.62
CA PHE A 87 0.05 3.76 -2.80
C PHE A 87 0.57 2.79 -3.85
N ASN A 88 1.34 1.77 -3.43
CA ASN A 88 1.79 0.72 -4.32
C ASN A 88 0.61 -0.11 -4.83
N HIS A 89 0.56 -0.36 -6.14
CA HIS A 89 -0.53 -1.11 -6.77
C HIS A 89 -0.59 -2.58 -6.28
N ASP A 90 0.53 -3.20 -5.96
CA ASP A 90 0.59 -4.58 -5.48
C ASP A 90 -0.07 -4.75 -4.10
N LEU A 91 -0.10 -3.71 -3.27
CA LEU A 91 -0.84 -3.75 -2.00
C LEU A 91 -2.34 -3.88 -2.27
N VAL A 92 -2.85 -3.11 -3.23
CA VAL A 92 -4.26 -3.13 -3.63
C VAL A 92 -4.63 -4.49 -4.24
N LEU A 93 -3.79 -5.04 -5.11
CA LEU A 93 -4.00 -6.36 -5.71
C LEU A 93 -3.97 -7.49 -4.67
N ARG A 94 -3.07 -7.40 -3.69
CA ARG A 94 -2.97 -8.35 -2.57
C ARG A 94 -3.98 -8.08 -1.44
N GLN A 95 -4.87 -7.09 -1.61
CA GLN A 95 -5.84 -6.64 -0.61
C GLN A 95 -5.21 -6.35 0.75
N LYS A 96 -3.99 -5.80 0.74
CA LYS A 96 -3.26 -5.40 1.94
C LYS A 96 -3.66 -3.98 2.34
N SER A 97 -3.95 -3.81 3.63
CA SER A 97 -4.29 -2.51 4.20
C SER A 97 -3.10 -1.56 4.19
N VAL A 98 -3.36 -0.28 3.94
CA VAL A 98 -2.34 0.77 4.05
C VAL A 98 -2.13 1.26 5.48
N VAL A 99 -3.04 0.93 6.40
CA VAL A 99 -3.06 1.43 7.79
C VAL A 99 -1.74 1.19 8.56
N PRO A 100 -1.07 0.02 8.47
CA PRO A 100 0.18 -0.21 9.18
C PRO A 100 1.26 0.83 8.87
N PHE A 101 1.36 1.25 7.60
CA PHE A 101 2.30 2.29 7.17
C PHE A 101 1.90 3.67 7.70
N MET A 102 0.60 3.95 7.79
CA MET A 102 0.07 5.23 8.29
C MET A 102 0.40 5.45 9.78
N TYR A 103 0.56 4.39 10.57
CA TYR A 103 0.99 4.48 11.97
C TYR A 103 2.41 5.03 12.17
N LEU A 104 3.22 5.12 11.11
CA LEU A 104 4.51 5.81 11.16
C LEU A 104 4.35 7.32 11.39
N LEU A 105 3.31 7.94 10.82
CA LEU A 105 3.11 9.39 10.83
C LEU A 105 3.15 10.05 12.21
N PRO A 106 2.42 9.57 13.24
CA PRO A 106 2.47 10.16 14.58
C PRO A 106 3.82 9.99 15.27
N ARG A 107 4.67 9.06 14.81
CA ARG A 107 6.00 8.78 15.38
C ARG A 107 7.12 9.60 14.74
N LEU A 108 6.82 10.34 13.68
CA LEU A 108 7.80 11.21 13.04
C LEU A 108 8.18 12.40 13.94
N PRO A 109 9.40 12.95 13.79
CA PRO A 109 9.76 14.24 14.37
C PRO A 109 8.74 15.33 13.98
N ASP A 110 8.47 16.29 14.87
CA ASP A 110 7.34 17.23 14.69
C ASP A 110 7.39 18.07 13.39
N HIS A 111 8.60 18.48 12.98
CA HIS A 111 8.80 19.19 11.71
C HIS A 111 8.45 18.30 10.50
N ALA A 112 8.82 17.02 10.53
CA ALA A 112 8.49 16.06 9.47
C ALA A 112 7.01 15.69 9.51
N LYS A 113 6.44 15.50 10.70
CA LYS A 113 5.02 15.19 10.93
C LYS A 113 4.10 16.26 10.34
N SER A 114 4.35 17.54 10.65
CA SER A 114 3.58 18.66 10.10
C SER A 114 3.71 18.75 8.58
N ARG A 115 4.91 18.59 8.04
CA ARG A 115 5.14 18.57 6.59
C ARG A 115 4.48 17.39 5.89
N MET A 116 4.52 16.20 6.48
CA MET A 116 3.85 15.01 5.97
C MET A 116 2.33 15.21 5.94
N ARG A 117 1.74 15.80 6.97
CA ARG A 117 0.31 16.16 6.98
C ARG A 117 -0.03 17.07 5.80
N ASP A 118 0.69 18.18 5.67
CA ASP A 118 0.42 19.22 4.68
C ASP A 118 0.68 18.71 3.24
N PHE A 119 1.51 17.67 3.09
CA PHE A 119 1.77 16.98 1.84
C PHE A 119 0.73 15.88 1.50
N LEU A 120 0.41 15.01 2.45
CA LEU A 120 -0.44 13.84 2.22
C LEU A 120 -1.91 14.19 2.05
N ILE A 121 -2.46 15.12 2.85
CA ILE A 121 -3.88 15.48 2.76
C ILE A 121 -4.24 15.96 1.35
N PRO A 122 -3.54 16.94 0.74
CA PRO A 122 -3.84 17.36 -0.62
C PRO A 122 -3.63 16.24 -1.64
N LYS A 123 -2.61 15.39 -1.44
CA LYS A 123 -2.30 14.30 -2.37
C LYS A 123 -3.42 13.25 -2.42
N VAL A 124 -3.92 12.84 -1.26
CA VAL A 124 -5.03 11.89 -1.14
C VAL A 124 -6.32 12.49 -1.70
N LEU A 125 -6.64 13.72 -1.31
CA LEU A 125 -7.85 14.40 -1.80
C LEU A 125 -7.79 14.67 -3.30
N LYS A 126 -6.63 14.99 -3.87
CA LYS A 126 -6.45 15.17 -5.31
C LYS A 126 -6.86 13.93 -6.09
N HIS A 127 -6.56 12.72 -5.60
CA HIS A 127 -6.97 11.47 -6.25
C HIS A 127 -8.46 11.18 -6.09
N LEU A 128 -9.00 11.39 -4.88
CA LEU A 128 -10.39 11.11 -4.54
C LEU A 128 -11.39 12.11 -5.15
N THR A 129 -10.94 13.28 -5.57
CA THR A 129 -11.76 14.34 -6.18
C THR A 129 -11.76 14.29 -7.71
N VAL A 130 -11.00 13.38 -8.34
CA VAL A 130 -11.02 13.20 -9.79
C VAL A 130 -12.39 12.68 -10.22
N LYS A 131 -12.99 13.37 -11.20
CA LYS A 131 -14.30 13.04 -11.77
C LYS A 131 -14.27 11.67 -12.46
N ARG A 132 -15.17 10.78 -12.08
CA ARG A 132 -15.31 9.42 -12.59
C ARG A 132 -16.80 9.02 -12.64
N PRO A 133 -17.19 8.08 -13.52
CA PRO A 133 -18.55 7.56 -13.55
C PRO A 133 -18.89 6.81 -12.24
N VAL A 134 -20.18 6.60 -12.00
CA VAL A 134 -20.69 5.89 -10.82
C VAL A 134 -20.21 4.44 -10.79
N GLU A 135 -20.03 3.84 -11.96
CA GLU A 135 -19.62 2.46 -12.18
C GLU A 135 -18.09 2.26 -12.14
N ALA A 136 -17.33 3.30 -11.80
CA ALA A 136 -15.87 3.21 -11.68
C ALA A 136 -15.46 2.13 -10.66
N SER A 137 -14.34 1.45 -10.93
CA SER A 137 -13.85 0.39 -10.06
C SER A 137 -13.50 0.92 -8.67
N ARG A 138 -14.10 0.32 -7.63
CA ARG A 138 -13.83 0.65 -6.22
C ARG A 138 -12.35 0.50 -5.87
N MET A 139 -11.67 -0.46 -6.50
CA MET A 139 -10.25 -0.76 -6.27
C MET A 139 -9.34 0.44 -6.53
N GLU A 140 -9.74 1.35 -7.44
CA GLU A 140 -8.96 2.56 -7.74
C GLU A 140 -8.93 3.56 -6.57
N PHE A 141 -9.89 3.48 -5.65
CA PHE A 141 -10.03 4.41 -4.54
C PHE A 141 -9.52 3.84 -3.22
N PHE A 142 -9.47 2.51 -3.05
CA PHE A 142 -9.25 1.86 -1.75
C PHE A 142 -8.03 2.37 -0.99
N ALA A 143 -6.84 2.38 -1.58
CA ALA A 143 -5.63 2.84 -0.89
C ALA A 143 -5.75 4.31 -0.45
N HIS A 144 -6.35 5.17 -1.27
CA HIS A 144 -6.51 6.59 -0.97
C HIS A 144 -7.63 6.85 0.04
N ALA A 145 -8.75 6.14 -0.07
CA ALA A 145 -9.87 6.19 0.87
C ALA A 145 -9.46 5.70 2.27
N GLU A 146 -8.73 4.60 2.33
CA GLU A 146 -8.21 4.05 3.58
C GLU A 146 -7.12 4.95 4.19
N ALA A 147 -6.22 5.52 3.37
CA ALA A 147 -5.26 6.51 3.84
C ALA A 147 -5.95 7.77 4.38
N PHE A 148 -7.02 8.25 3.73
CA PHE A 148 -7.81 9.38 4.24
C PHE A 148 -8.45 9.06 5.59
N ALA A 149 -9.11 7.91 5.70
CA ALA A 149 -9.71 7.46 6.95
C ALA A 149 -8.66 7.29 8.05
N ALA A 150 -7.47 6.76 7.75
CA ALA A 150 -6.35 6.69 8.69
C ALA A 150 -5.88 8.09 9.14
N LEU A 151 -5.82 9.08 8.25
CA LEU A 151 -5.48 10.47 8.62
C LEU A 151 -6.53 11.09 9.55
N VAL A 152 -7.81 10.75 9.37
CA VAL A 152 -8.88 11.14 10.30
C VAL A 152 -8.70 10.43 11.64
N ASN A 153 -8.49 9.12 11.62
CA ASN A 153 -8.35 8.31 12.83
C ASN A 153 -7.15 8.78 13.70
N LEU A 154 -6.06 9.16 13.03
CA LEU A 154 -4.84 9.69 13.65
C LEU A 154 -4.92 11.19 13.98
N GLU A 155 -6.09 11.81 13.85
CA GLU A 155 -6.36 13.22 14.15
C GLU A 155 -5.54 14.23 13.34
N PHE A 156 -4.98 13.83 12.21
CA PHE A 156 -4.37 14.74 11.23
C PHE A 156 -5.42 15.54 10.45
N VAL A 157 -6.65 15.01 10.37
CA VAL A 157 -7.83 15.66 9.80
C VAL A 157 -8.95 15.61 10.83
N SER A 158 -9.62 16.75 11.08
CA SER A 158 -10.75 16.76 12.00
C SER A 158 -11.92 15.97 11.43
N ILE A 159 -12.61 15.19 12.29
CA ILE A 159 -13.76 14.37 11.86
C ILE A 159 -14.86 15.22 11.20
N ASN A 160 -15.14 16.41 11.71
CA ASN A 160 -16.13 17.32 11.14
C ASN A 160 -15.72 17.83 9.74
N GLY A 161 -14.44 18.16 9.56
CA GLY A 161 -13.90 18.59 8.25
C GLY A 161 -13.89 17.44 7.23
N ALA A 162 -13.58 16.24 7.68
CA ALA A 162 -13.62 15.04 6.86
C ALA A 162 -15.04 14.73 6.36
N ILE A 163 -16.02 14.75 7.26
CA ILE A 163 -17.41 14.47 6.90
C ILE A 163 -17.99 15.56 5.99
N THR A 164 -17.66 16.82 6.23
CA THR A 164 -18.06 17.92 5.32
C THR A 164 -17.48 17.72 3.91
N THR A 165 -16.25 17.22 3.81
CA THR A 165 -15.62 16.87 2.52
C THR A 165 -16.35 15.72 1.84
N ILE A 166 -16.66 14.65 2.58
CA ILE A 166 -17.44 13.50 2.09
C ILE A 166 -18.82 13.94 1.58
N ILE A 167 -19.56 14.75 2.35
CA ILE A 167 -20.87 15.30 1.95
C ILE A 167 -20.77 16.06 0.61
N THR A 168 -19.74 16.88 0.47
CA THR A 168 -19.52 17.69 -0.74
C THR A 168 -19.32 16.80 -1.98
N LEU A 169 -18.62 15.68 -1.82
CA LEU A 169 -18.36 14.73 -2.91
C LEU A 169 -19.56 13.82 -3.20
N LEU A 170 -20.32 13.41 -2.17
CA LEU A 170 -21.55 12.60 -2.33
C LEU A 170 -22.60 13.32 -3.19
N ARG A 171 -22.72 14.65 -3.04
CA ARG A 171 -23.71 15.47 -3.75
C ARG A 171 -23.50 15.52 -5.26
N LYS A 172 -22.31 15.17 -5.76
CA LYS A 172 -21.98 15.22 -7.20
C LYS A 172 -21.89 13.80 -7.76
N PRO A 173 -22.67 13.44 -8.78
CA PRO A 173 -22.62 12.10 -9.38
C PRO A 173 -21.20 11.70 -9.81
N GLU A 174 -20.43 12.63 -10.37
CA GLU A 174 -19.09 12.36 -10.87
C GLU A 174 -18.02 12.12 -9.79
N THR A 175 -18.34 12.29 -8.50
CA THR A 175 -17.42 11.99 -7.38
C THR A 175 -18.03 11.03 -6.37
N ARG A 176 -19.24 10.52 -6.63
CA ARG A 176 -20.04 9.76 -5.68
C ARG A 176 -19.41 8.41 -5.34
N CYS A 177 -18.89 7.68 -6.31
CA CYS A 177 -18.21 6.40 -6.09
C CYS A 177 -17.01 6.54 -5.13
N ALA A 178 -16.18 7.56 -5.33
CA ALA A 178 -15.07 7.89 -4.43
C ALA A 178 -15.57 8.25 -3.03
N ALA A 179 -16.65 9.05 -2.95
CA ALA A 179 -17.21 9.53 -1.69
C ALA A 179 -17.83 8.41 -0.84
N VAL A 180 -18.58 7.49 -1.47
CA VAL A 180 -19.15 6.31 -0.81
C VAL A 180 -18.04 5.40 -0.30
N THR A 181 -17.02 5.14 -1.13
CA THR A 181 -15.85 4.32 -0.74
C THR A 181 -15.09 4.96 0.43
N MET A 182 -14.84 6.27 0.35
CA MET A 182 -14.19 7.04 1.42
C MET A 182 -15.01 7.04 2.71
N LEU A 183 -16.33 7.17 2.62
CA LEU A 183 -17.22 7.09 3.78
C LEU A 183 -17.19 5.70 4.42
N GLY A 184 -17.28 4.63 3.61
CA GLY A 184 -17.21 3.25 4.10
C GLY A 184 -15.93 3.00 4.90
N LYS A 185 -14.77 3.41 4.37
CA LYS A 185 -13.49 3.32 5.09
C LYS A 185 -13.41 4.21 6.32
N THR A 186 -14.03 5.39 6.29
CA THR A 186 -14.09 6.28 7.46
C THR A 186 -14.98 5.69 8.55
N VAL A 187 -16.09 5.04 8.22
CA VAL A 187 -16.93 4.34 9.19
C VAL A 187 -16.18 3.13 9.76
N GLU A 188 -15.53 2.33 8.92
CA GLU A 188 -14.73 1.17 9.34
C GLU A 188 -13.62 1.54 10.35
N LEU A 189 -12.86 2.61 10.09
CA LEU A 189 -11.71 2.98 10.93
C LEU A 189 -12.03 4.00 12.02
N CYS A 190 -13.07 4.82 11.86
CA CYS A 190 -13.34 5.98 12.71
C CYS A 190 -14.72 5.97 13.36
N LEU A 191 -15.42 4.82 13.42
CA LEU A 191 -16.78 4.72 13.98
C LEU A 191 -16.91 5.41 15.34
N GLN A 192 -15.98 5.13 16.26
CA GLN A 192 -15.99 5.74 17.59
C GLN A 192 -15.87 7.27 17.52
N GLN A 193 -14.98 7.80 16.66
CA GLN A 193 -14.82 9.25 16.49
C GLN A 193 -16.05 9.89 15.83
N LEU A 194 -16.71 9.17 14.93
CA LEU A 194 -17.97 9.60 14.33
C LEU A 194 -19.05 9.73 15.39
N THR A 195 -19.22 8.74 16.26
CA THR A 195 -20.27 8.74 17.28
C THR A 195 -20.00 9.70 18.43
N GLU A 196 -18.74 9.88 18.82
CA GLU A 196 -18.37 10.64 20.02
C GLU A 196 -17.95 12.08 19.73
N LYS A 197 -17.29 12.34 18.59
CA LYS A 197 -16.63 13.64 18.31
C LYS A 197 -17.26 14.40 17.13
N CYS A 198 -18.00 13.74 16.24
CA CYS A 198 -18.68 14.44 15.15
C CYS A 198 -19.92 15.15 15.66
N ASN A 199 -20.10 16.41 15.27
CA ASN A 199 -21.26 17.16 15.72
C ASN A 199 -22.56 16.62 15.08
N SER A 200 -23.65 16.68 15.82
CA SER A 200 -24.94 16.10 15.42
C SER A 200 -25.50 16.70 14.13
N LYS A 201 -25.31 18.00 13.90
CA LYS A 201 -25.76 18.67 12.67
C LYS A 201 -25.05 18.12 11.44
N THR A 202 -23.72 17.99 11.48
CA THR A 202 -22.91 17.43 10.39
C THR A 202 -23.25 15.97 10.14
N LEU A 203 -23.52 15.16 11.18
CA LEU A 203 -23.99 13.79 11.01
C LEU A 203 -25.38 13.70 10.36
N GLN A 204 -26.31 14.60 10.74
CA GLN A 204 -27.63 14.66 10.12
C GLN A 204 -27.55 15.08 8.64
N GLU A 205 -26.68 16.05 8.32
CA GLU A 205 -26.41 16.44 6.94
C GLU A 205 -25.77 15.30 6.13
N LEU A 206 -24.89 14.51 6.74
CA LEU A 206 -24.33 13.30 6.13
C LEU A 206 -25.40 12.27 5.83
N ASN A 207 -26.26 11.94 6.80
CA ASN A 207 -27.35 10.98 6.61
C ASN A 207 -28.29 11.45 5.48
N THR A 208 -28.66 12.74 5.47
CA THR A 208 -29.48 13.33 4.39
C THR A 208 -28.79 13.21 3.03
N ALA A 209 -27.49 13.49 2.95
CA ALA A 209 -26.73 13.35 1.71
C ALA A 209 -26.66 11.89 1.25
N LEU A 210 -26.50 10.93 2.18
CA LEU A 210 -26.45 9.51 1.88
C LEU A 210 -27.79 8.98 1.37
N GLN A 211 -28.91 9.42 1.95
CA GLN A 211 -30.26 9.06 1.49
C GLN A 211 -30.57 9.54 0.06
N SER A 212 -29.85 10.55 -0.44
CA SER A 212 -29.98 11.02 -1.82
C SER A 212 -29.23 10.15 -2.84
N VAL A 213 -28.38 9.23 -2.37
CA VAL A 213 -27.70 8.24 -3.21
C VAL A 213 -28.67 7.08 -3.45
N THR A 214 -29.05 6.89 -4.71
CA THR A 214 -30.11 5.95 -5.12
C THR A 214 -29.63 4.91 -6.12
N GLU A 215 -28.37 4.99 -6.53
CA GLU A 215 -27.80 4.08 -7.50
C GLU A 215 -27.58 2.69 -6.90
N ASP A 216 -28.13 1.67 -7.56
CA ASP A 216 -28.03 0.26 -7.17
C ASP A 216 -26.58 -0.19 -6.96
N ALA A 217 -25.65 0.41 -7.72
CA ALA A 217 -24.22 0.15 -7.60
C ALA A 217 -23.69 0.33 -6.17
N PHE A 218 -24.30 1.20 -5.36
CA PHE A 218 -23.84 1.52 -4.00
C PHE A 218 -24.67 0.86 -2.90
N GLN A 219 -25.68 0.06 -3.22
CA GLN A 219 -26.64 -0.45 -2.22
C GLN A 219 -25.95 -1.25 -1.10
N TYR A 220 -24.96 -2.07 -1.44
CA TYR A 220 -24.17 -2.82 -0.45
C TYR A 220 -23.43 -1.89 0.52
N ASP A 221 -22.72 -0.89 -0.01
CA ASP A 221 -21.92 0.04 0.79
C ASP A 221 -22.81 0.90 1.70
N ILE A 222 -23.96 1.36 1.18
CA ILE A 222 -24.92 2.15 1.94
C ILE A 222 -25.52 1.33 3.09
N ASN A 223 -25.94 0.09 2.82
CA ASN A 223 -26.45 -0.79 3.87
C ASN A 223 -25.41 -1.00 4.97
N TYR A 224 -24.16 -1.31 4.60
CA TYR A 224 -23.07 -1.46 5.55
C TYR A 224 -22.85 -0.20 6.41
N ILE A 225 -22.87 0.99 5.79
CA ILE A 225 -22.73 2.27 6.50
C ILE A 225 -23.89 2.52 7.45
N GLU A 226 -25.13 2.31 6.99
CA GLU A 226 -26.34 2.52 7.79
C GLU A 226 -26.41 1.57 8.99
N GLU A 227 -26.09 0.29 8.78
CA GLU A 227 -26.01 -0.71 9.85
C GLU A 227 -24.94 -0.34 10.88
N SER A 228 -23.73 0.00 10.42
CA SER A 228 -22.61 0.39 11.29
C SER A 228 -22.93 1.65 12.11
N MET A 229 -23.61 2.63 11.51
CA MET A 229 -24.01 3.87 12.16
C MET A 229 -25.31 3.75 12.98
N SER A 230 -25.95 2.58 12.97
CA SER A 230 -27.28 2.36 13.57
C SER A 230 -28.34 3.35 13.06
N TRP A 231 -28.22 3.76 11.80
CA TRP A 231 -29.18 4.64 11.14
C TRP A 231 -30.29 3.78 10.53
N SER A 232 -31.33 3.50 11.30
CA SER A 232 -32.47 2.72 10.81
C SER A 232 -33.14 3.44 9.63
N ARG A 233 -33.30 2.75 8.49
CA ARG A 233 -34.36 3.13 7.55
C ARG A 233 -35.70 2.80 8.20
N PRO A 234 -36.72 3.68 8.12
CA PRO A 234 -38.08 3.22 8.27
C PRO A 234 -38.28 2.14 7.21
N LEU A 235 -38.52 0.89 7.64
CA LEU A 235 -38.92 -0.20 6.76
C LEU A 235 -40.03 0.32 5.84
N HIS A 236 -39.70 0.60 4.59
CA HIS A 236 -40.69 0.95 3.57
C HIS A 236 -41.52 -0.30 3.30
N GLY A 237 -42.67 -0.38 3.96
CA GLY A 237 -43.86 -1.11 3.52
C GLY A 237 -43.69 -2.56 3.08
N MET A 238 -43.50 -3.49 4.03
CA MET A 238 -44.31 -4.71 3.97
C MET A 238 -45.61 -4.43 4.72
N GLY A 239 -46.56 -3.83 4.00
CA GLY A 239 -47.96 -3.82 4.42
C GLY A 239 -48.49 -5.24 4.35
N GLY A 240 -48.87 -5.79 5.50
CA GLY A 240 -49.42 -7.14 5.61
C GLY A 240 -49.75 -7.49 7.05
N LEU A 241 -50.81 -6.85 7.55
CA LEU A 241 -51.64 -7.25 8.69
C LEU A 241 -51.46 -8.71 9.12
N HIS A 242 -51.09 -8.96 10.38
CA HIS A 242 -51.90 -9.80 11.27
C HIS A 242 -51.45 -9.64 12.73
N ASP A 243 -52.43 -9.31 13.55
CA ASP A 243 -52.39 -9.11 14.99
C ASP A 243 -52.15 -10.39 15.81
N LEU A 244 -51.41 -10.19 16.92
CA LEU A 244 -51.48 -10.86 18.24
C LEU A 244 -50.90 -12.29 18.43
N PRO A 245 -50.56 -12.71 19.68
CA PRO A 245 -50.04 -11.94 20.84
C PRO A 245 -48.83 -12.60 21.54
N SER A 246 -48.21 -11.83 22.45
CA SER A 246 -47.25 -12.27 23.48
C SER A 246 -47.61 -13.56 24.21
N SER A 247 -46.62 -14.42 24.46
CA SER A 247 -46.55 -15.32 25.63
C SER A 247 -45.14 -15.87 25.85
N GLY A 248 -44.67 -15.76 27.10
CA GLY A 248 -44.01 -16.87 27.81
C GLY A 248 -42.51 -17.08 27.64
N SER A 249 -41.75 -16.79 28.69
CA SER A 249 -40.41 -17.35 28.91
C SER A 249 -40.47 -18.85 29.17
N LEU A 250 -39.47 -19.62 28.71
CA LEU A 250 -38.86 -20.68 29.54
C LEU A 250 -37.51 -21.15 28.94
N SER A 251 -36.49 -21.16 29.78
CA SER A 251 -35.22 -21.87 29.62
C SER A 251 -35.40 -23.40 29.64
N THR A 252 -34.56 -24.15 28.91
CA THR A 252 -33.67 -25.23 29.44
C THR A 252 -33.05 -26.11 28.33
N HIS A 253 -31.74 -26.34 28.48
CA HIS A 253 -30.94 -27.56 28.22
C HIS A 253 -31.09 -28.42 26.94
N GLY A 254 -29.92 -28.76 26.36
CA GLY A 254 -29.54 -30.18 26.17
C GLY A 254 -29.13 -30.65 24.77
N ASP A 255 -27.82 -30.73 24.56
CA ASP A 255 -27.09 -31.92 24.09
C ASP A 255 -27.29 -32.56 22.69
N LEU A 256 -26.18 -32.52 21.93
CA LEU A 256 -25.41 -33.65 21.39
C LEU A 256 -26.06 -34.62 20.37
N ASN A 257 -25.46 -34.55 19.16
CA ASN A 257 -24.72 -35.65 18.48
C ASN A 257 -25.38 -36.44 17.34
N LYS A 258 -24.47 -36.90 16.46
CA LYS A 258 -24.59 -37.82 15.30
C LYS A 258 -25.13 -37.18 14.02
N GLY A 259 -24.42 -37.17 12.90
CA GLY A 259 -23.38 -38.08 12.41
C GLY A 259 -23.96 -38.92 11.28
N LEU A 260 -23.65 -38.57 10.03
CA LEU A 260 -23.86 -39.42 8.85
C LEU A 260 -22.72 -39.20 7.85
N THR A 261 -21.86 -40.21 7.82
CA THR A 261 -20.94 -40.60 6.75
C THR A 261 -21.69 -41.24 5.57
N MET A 262 -20.96 -41.43 4.47
CA MET A 262 -21.25 -42.18 3.22
C MET A 262 -21.57 -41.29 2.02
N ASP A 263 -21.10 -41.54 0.81
CA ASP A 263 -20.10 -42.48 0.28
C ASP A 263 -19.84 -42.15 -1.21
N SER A 264 -18.67 -42.54 -1.70
CA SER A 264 -18.43 -43.18 -3.00
C SER A 264 -18.71 -42.47 -4.34
N SER A 265 -17.59 -42.11 -4.98
CA SER A 265 -17.10 -42.53 -6.32
C SER A 265 -18.04 -42.48 -7.54
N SER A 266 -17.51 -42.00 -8.68
CA SER A 266 -17.48 -42.70 -9.99
C SER A 266 -16.81 -41.88 -11.13
N THR A 267 -15.78 -42.48 -11.74
CA THR A 267 -15.48 -42.64 -13.20
C THR A 267 -15.54 -41.42 -14.13
N SER A 268 -14.41 -40.96 -14.72
CA SER A 268 -13.64 -41.47 -15.88
C SER A 268 -14.23 -41.14 -17.26
N SER A 269 -13.42 -40.48 -18.09
CA SER A 269 -13.34 -40.75 -19.53
C SER A 269 -12.09 -40.09 -20.11
N ALA A 270 -11.23 -40.94 -20.69
CA ALA A 270 -10.09 -40.59 -21.52
C ALA A 270 -10.52 -40.57 -23.00
N GLU A 271 -9.89 -39.72 -23.81
CA GLU A 271 -9.79 -39.93 -25.26
C GLU A 271 -8.34 -39.69 -25.69
N ASP A 272 -7.76 -40.77 -26.22
CA ASP A 272 -6.49 -40.84 -26.97
C ASP A 272 -6.76 -40.57 -28.45
N VAL A 273 -5.84 -39.86 -29.13
CA VAL A 273 -5.51 -40.14 -30.54
C VAL A 273 -4.00 -39.97 -30.77
N HIS A 274 -3.39 -41.07 -31.22
CA HIS A 274 -2.02 -41.23 -31.71
C HIS A 274 -1.75 -40.53 -33.05
N HIS A 275 -0.54 -39.99 -33.24
CA HIS A 275 0.35 -40.42 -34.34
C HIS A 275 1.82 -39.98 -34.17
N GLU A 276 2.68 -40.99 -34.27
CA GLU A 276 4.15 -41.06 -34.41
C GLU A 276 4.52 -40.77 -35.90
N LEU A 277 5.65 -40.20 -36.36
CA LEU A 277 7.10 -40.43 -36.15
C LEU A 277 7.96 -39.27 -36.75
N GLU A 278 9.18 -39.12 -36.21
CA GLU A 278 10.50 -38.74 -36.79
C GLU A 278 10.62 -37.60 -37.84
N GLY A 279 11.59 -36.67 -37.85
CA GLY A 279 12.85 -36.45 -37.14
C GLY A 279 13.67 -35.38 -37.91
N GLY A 280 14.58 -34.67 -37.24
CA GLY A 280 15.63 -33.87 -37.92
C GLY A 280 15.72 -32.37 -37.57
N ARG A 281 16.77 -32.02 -36.82
CA ARG A 281 17.26 -30.64 -36.54
C ARG A 281 17.63 -29.88 -37.82
N VAL A 282 17.43 -28.56 -37.85
CA VAL A 282 18.41 -27.49 -37.51
C VAL A 282 17.71 -26.13 -37.55
N HIS A 283 18.12 -25.26 -36.63
CA HIS A 283 17.56 -23.97 -36.26
C HIS A 283 17.50 -22.92 -37.39
N SER A 284 16.35 -22.25 -37.49
CA SER A 284 16.26 -20.82 -37.77
C SER A 284 14.91 -20.34 -37.25
N ASN A 285 14.91 -19.64 -36.11
CA ASN A 285 13.75 -18.85 -35.71
C ASN A 285 14.20 -17.40 -35.52
N LYS A 286 13.88 -16.63 -36.55
CA LYS A 286 13.73 -15.18 -36.53
C LYS A 286 12.65 -14.87 -35.49
N MET A 287 13.00 -14.22 -34.39
CA MET A 287 12.05 -13.70 -33.42
C MET A 287 12.01 -12.18 -33.55
N GLU A 288 10.94 -11.68 -34.15
CA GLU A 288 10.56 -10.27 -34.14
C GLU A 288 10.08 -9.94 -32.72
N VAL A 289 10.71 -8.96 -32.06
CA VAL A 289 10.32 -8.49 -30.73
C VAL A 289 9.80 -7.05 -30.86
N TYR A 290 8.51 -6.90 -30.56
CA TYR A 290 7.84 -5.62 -30.36
C TYR A 290 8.12 -5.12 -28.93
N SER A 291 8.53 -3.84 -28.84
CA SER A 291 8.60 -2.95 -27.66
C SER A 291 9.73 -3.15 -26.62
N GLY A 292 10.56 -2.09 -26.46
CA GLY A 292 10.97 -1.60 -25.14
C GLY A 292 12.35 -1.96 -24.56
N HIS A 293 13.39 -1.25 -25.00
CA HIS A 293 14.62 -0.84 -24.29
C HIS A 293 15.79 -1.81 -23.91
N ALA A 294 16.95 -1.41 -24.50
CA ALA A 294 18.37 -1.47 -24.09
C ALA A 294 19.05 -2.83 -23.77
N LEU A 295 19.83 -3.30 -24.75
CA LEU A 295 20.97 -4.19 -24.57
C LEU A 295 22.22 -3.33 -24.30
N GLU A 296 22.85 -3.47 -23.14
CA GLU A 296 24.21 -2.99 -22.91
C GLU A 296 25.17 -4.17 -22.82
N SER A 297 26.16 -4.17 -23.70
CA SER A 297 27.25 -5.14 -23.74
C SER A 297 28.52 -4.46 -23.27
N TYR A 298 29.13 -4.97 -22.19
CA TYR A 298 30.43 -4.51 -21.72
C TYR A 298 31.50 -5.51 -22.12
N SER A 299 32.51 -5.04 -22.86
CA SER A 299 33.69 -5.81 -23.23
C SER A 299 34.90 -5.34 -22.41
N GLY A 300 35.39 -6.21 -21.51
CA GLY A 300 36.68 -6.09 -20.85
C GLY A 300 37.64 -7.18 -21.33
N HIS A 301 38.96 -6.99 -21.15
CA HIS A 301 40.06 -7.70 -21.81
C HIS A 301 40.21 -9.23 -21.60
N SER A 302 39.19 -9.96 -21.14
CA SER A 302 39.18 -11.43 -21.27
C SER A 302 37.80 -12.09 -21.24
N HIS A 303 36.71 -11.37 -20.96
CA HIS A 303 35.37 -11.97 -20.86
C HIS A 303 34.29 -11.01 -21.37
N THR A 304 33.33 -11.58 -22.09
CA THR A 304 32.10 -10.88 -22.53
C THR A 304 30.97 -11.29 -21.59
N MET A 305 30.37 -10.31 -20.91
CA MET A 305 29.15 -10.52 -20.14
C MET A 305 27.97 -9.93 -20.91
N THR A 306 26.89 -10.69 -20.99
CA THR A 306 25.63 -10.23 -21.56
C THR A 306 24.56 -10.30 -20.48
N ALA A 307 23.92 -9.16 -20.23
CA ALA A 307 22.78 -9.05 -19.33
C ALA A 307 21.52 -8.72 -20.13
N MET A 308 20.40 -9.33 -19.75
CA MET A 308 19.08 -9.02 -20.29
C MET A 308 18.07 -8.85 -19.16
N SER A 309 17.16 -7.90 -19.31
CA SER A 309 16.03 -7.71 -18.39
C SER A 309 14.77 -8.24 -19.05
N PHE A 310 14.06 -9.15 -18.38
CA PHE A 310 12.77 -9.67 -18.83
C PHE A 310 11.85 -9.87 -17.62
N GLU A 311 10.62 -9.34 -17.70
CA GLU A 311 9.61 -9.40 -16.62
C GLU A 311 10.10 -8.95 -15.24
N GLY A 312 10.89 -7.86 -15.20
CA GLY A 312 11.42 -7.32 -13.94
C GLY A 312 12.53 -8.15 -13.30
N LYS A 313 13.05 -9.16 -14.00
CA LYS A 313 14.18 -10.00 -13.56
C LYS A 313 15.39 -9.79 -14.46
N LEU A 314 16.55 -9.63 -13.86
CA LEU A 314 17.83 -9.49 -14.56
C LEU A 314 18.49 -10.86 -14.74
N TRP A 315 18.79 -11.20 -15.98
CA TRP A 315 19.43 -12.46 -16.37
C TRP A 315 20.82 -12.16 -16.88
N VAL A 316 21.83 -12.79 -16.30
CA VAL A 316 23.23 -12.61 -16.68
C VAL A 316 23.80 -13.94 -17.13
N ARG A 317 24.42 -13.96 -18.30
CA ARG A 317 25.08 -15.16 -18.85
C ARG A 317 26.58 -14.91 -18.96
N GLN A 318 27.36 -15.79 -18.34
CA GLN A 318 28.81 -15.92 -18.54
C GLN A 318 29.07 -17.30 -19.17
N GLN A 319 29.86 -17.37 -20.24
CA GLN A 319 30.29 -18.64 -20.84
C GLN A 319 31.55 -19.19 -20.14
N PRO A 320 31.73 -20.52 -20.12
CA PRO A 320 31.92 -21.37 -18.93
C PRO A 320 33.36 -21.29 -18.41
N ASP A 321 33.64 -21.42 -17.12
CA ASP A 321 33.43 -22.62 -16.30
C ASP A 321 32.97 -22.28 -14.87
N VAL A 322 32.28 -23.21 -14.22
CA VAL A 322 31.74 -23.18 -12.84
C VAL A 322 30.26 -22.80 -12.71
N THR A 323 29.53 -23.69 -12.06
CA THR A 323 28.12 -23.64 -11.67
C THR A 323 27.76 -22.36 -10.92
N THR A 324 26.75 -21.63 -11.39
CA THR A 324 26.21 -20.44 -10.74
C THR A 324 25.01 -20.81 -9.86
N THR A 325 25.06 -20.47 -8.58
CA THR A 325 23.89 -20.44 -7.69
C THR A 325 23.37 -19.00 -7.65
N LEU A 326 22.08 -18.80 -7.94
CA LEU A 326 21.43 -17.50 -8.05
C LEU A 326 20.84 -17.05 -6.70
N TYR A 327 21.05 -15.78 -6.33
CA TYR A 327 20.27 -15.10 -5.29
C TYR A 327 19.63 -13.84 -5.89
N PRO A 328 18.37 -13.52 -5.58
CA PRO A 328 17.75 -12.26 -5.99
C PRO A 328 18.39 -11.10 -5.20
N SER A 329 19.01 -10.14 -5.89
CA SER A 329 19.49 -8.91 -5.25
C SER A 329 18.36 -7.88 -5.16
N VAL A 330 18.18 -7.33 -3.96
CA VAL A 330 17.19 -6.30 -3.67
C VAL A 330 17.92 -5.21 -2.89
N CYS A 331 18.33 -4.15 -3.60
CA CYS A 331 19.02 -2.92 -3.17
C CYS A 331 20.56 -2.87 -3.30
N SER A 332 21.03 -1.80 -3.95
CA SER A 332 22.41 -1.29 -3.86
C SER A 332 22.33 0.16 -3.36
N ILE A 333 23.11 0.52 -2.34
CA ILE A 333 23.20 1.88 -1.80
C ILE A 333 24.63 2.41 -2.03
N ARG A 334 24.77 3.64 -2.53
CA ARG A 334 26.09 4.25 -2.82
C ARG A 334 26.41 5.35 -1.82
N LEU A 335 27.67 5.45 -1.37
CA LEU A 335 28.11 6.50 -0.43
C LEU A 335 29.13 7.45 -1.06
N TRP A 336 29.12 8.70 -0.62
CA TRP A 336 30.05 9.77 -1.00
C TRP A 336 30.67 10.40 0.24
N ILE A 337 31.98 10.65 0.22
CA ILE A 337 32.69 11.41 1.26
C ILE A 337 33.45 12.57 0.60
N GLU A 338 33.24 13.80 1.05
CA GLU A 338 33.82 15.01 0.45
C GLU A 338 34.67 15.84 1.41
N GLU A 339 35.96 15.55 1.56
CA GLU A 339 36.85 16.43 2.34
C GLU A 339 37.12 17.77 1.66
N GLY A 340 36.76 18.87 2.33
CA GLY A 340 37.19 20.22 1.97
C GLY A 340 38.63 20.49 2.37
N ASN A 341 39.55 20.52 1.40
CA ASN A 341 40.86 21.14 1.60
C ASN A 341 40.72 22.66 1.41
N SER A 342 40.69 23.41 2.51
CA SER A 342 41.20 24.77 2.50
C SER A 342 42.70 24.70 2.19
N CYS A 343 43.12 25.30 1.08
CA CYS A 343 44.53 25.60 0.82
C CYS A 343 44.67 26.96 0.13
N LYS A 344 45.06 27.92 0.97
CA LYS A 344 45.68 29.25 0.75
C LYS A 344 44.81 30.39 0.24
#